data_AF-A0A212AEC1-F1
#
_entry.id   AF-A0A212AEC1-F1
#
_cell.length_a   1.000
_cell.length_b   1.000
_cell.length_c   1.000
_cell.angle_alpha   90.00
_cell.angle_beta   90.00
_cell.angle_gamma   90.00
#
_symmetry.space_group_name_H-M   'P 1'
#
loop_
_entity.id
_entity.type
_entity.pdbx_description
1 polymer ?
#
loop_
_entity_poly.entity_id
_entity_poly.type
_entity_poly.pdbx_seq_one_letter_code
_entity_poly.pdbx_strand_id
1 'polypeptide(L)'
;MNAQDRTAPALGFNAETKGIYPIAATPFHADLSVDWDSLDRLTDFYQDSGATGITILGIMGEAQKLTPEESREIARRVITRSRVPVVVGVSNPSFAAMGALAKEAMDLGAAGVMVAGHAGLRSDEQIAAHFRNAVEAIGPETPWALQDYPLTLSVVLSVPMIQRLMTVGW
;
A
#
# COMPACT_ATOMS: atom_id res chain seq x y z
N MET A 1 -11.82 22.64 31.73
CA MET A 1 -10.92 21.89 30.84
C MET A 1 -11.81 21.21 29.80
N ASN A 2 -11.97 21.82 28.62
CA ASN A 2 -12.99 21.41 27.65
C ASN A 2 -12.51 20.21 26.82
N ALA A 3 -13.41 19.25 26.63
CA ALA A 3 -13.20 17.98 25.95
C ALA A 3 -13.15 18.07 24.41
N GLN A 4 -12.82 19.23 23.83
CA GLN A 4 -12.93 19.51 22.39
C GLN A 4 -11.61 19.80 21.67
N ASP A 5 -10.45 19.58 22.31
CA ASP A 5 -9.14 19.91 21.73
C ASP A 5 -8.21 18.69 21.58
N ARG A 6 -8.79 17.52 21.30
CA ARG A 6 -8.03 16.38 20.77
C ARG A 6 -8.19 16.38 19.26
N THR A 7 -7.38 17.17 18.57
CA THR A 7 -7.06 16.88 17.17
C THR A 7 -6.61 15.41 17.11
N ALA A 8 -7.29 14.59 16.30
CA ALA A 8 -6.86 13.21 16.10
C ALA A 8 -5.37 13.23 15.72
N PRO A 9 -4.52 12.39 16.34
CA PRO A 9 -3.12 12.34 15.95
C PRO A 9 -3.09 12.09 14.43
N ALA A 10 -2.23 12.82 13.71
CA ALA A 10 -2.00 12.54 12.30
C ALA A 10 -1.78 11.03 12.19
N LEU A 11 -2.65 10.36 11.44
CA LEU A 11 -2.73 8.91 11.27
C LEU A 11 -1.52 8.43 10.47
N GLY A 12 -0.32 8.63 11.02
CA GLY A 12 0.94 8.45 10.32
C GLY A 12 1.31 6.98 10.24
N PHE A 13 1.68 6.54 9.03
CA PHE A 13 2.29 5.24 8.79
C PHE A 13 3.82 5.38 8.91
N ASN A 14 4.42 4.76 9.93
CA ASN A 14 5.87 4.78 10.18
C ASN A 14 6.34 3.54 10.98
N ALA A 15 7.60 3.52 11.43
CA ALA A 15 8.19 2.41 12.16
C ALA A 15 7.52 2.07 13.52
N GLU A 16 6.77 3.00 14.11
CA GLU A 16 6.02 2.77 15.36
C GLU A 16 4.56 2.32 15.12
N THR A 17 4.16 2.14 13.86
CA THR A 17 2.81 1.66 13.50
C THR A 17 2.55 0.29 14.10
N LYS A 18 1.41 0.16 14.79
CA LYS A 18 0.99 -1.07 15.50
C LYS A 18 -0.50 -1.30 15.27
N GLY A 19 -0.94 -2.54 15.47
CA GLY A 19 -2.34 -2.95 15.43
C GLY A 19 -2.66 -3.92 14.29
N ILE A 20 -3.88 -3.84 13.76
CA ILE A 20 -4.44 -4.79 12.79
C ILE A 20 -4.71 -4.05 11.48
N TYR A 21 -4.04 -4.49 10.41
CA TYR A 21 -4.21 -3.98 9.05
C TYR A 21 -4.69 -5.13 8.16
N PRO A 22 -6.01 -5.33 7.99
CA PRO A 22 -6.52 -6.31 7.03
C PRO A 22 -6.07 -5.95 5.63
N ILE A 23 -5.70 -6.97 4.85
CA ILE A 23 -5.49 -6.80 3.41
C ILE A 23 -6.85 -7.02 2.73
N ALA A 24 -7.45 -5.93 2.28
CA ALA A 24 -8.78 -5.92 1.68
C ALA A 24 -8.77 -6.65 0.33
N ALA A 25 -9.76 -7.51 0.13
CA ALA A 25 -10.06 -8.04 -1.20
C ALA A 25 -10.67 -6.94 -2.08
N THR A 26 -10.53 -7.07 -3.40
CA THR A 26 -11.31 -6.30 -4.37
C THR A 26 -12.53 -7.12 -4.77
N PRO A 27 -13.75 -6.73 -4.40
CA PRO A 27 -14.95 -7.48 -4.74
C PRO A 27 -15.29 -7.34 -6.22
N PHE A 28 -15.75 -8.43 -6.83
CA PHE A 28 -16.20 -8.46 -8.22
C PHE A 28 -17.58 -9.10 -8.33
N HIS A 29 -18.37 -8.61 -9.27
CA HIS A 29 -19.58 -9.27 -9.73
C HIS A 29 -19.24 -10.51 -10.58
N ALA A 30 -20.25 -11.32 -10.87
CA ALA A 30 -20.08 -12.53 -11.70
C ALA A 30 -19.63 -12.22 -13.13
N ASP A 31 -19.86 -10.99 -13.62
CA ASP A 31 -19.38 -10.49 -14.91
C ASP A 31 -17.96 -9.90 -14.86
N LEU A 32 -17.28 -10.02 -13.72
CA LEU A 32 -15.93 -9.52 -13.43
C LEU A 32 -15.81 -7.99 -13.33
N SER A 33 -16.92 -7.25 -13.38
CA SER A 33 -16.89 -5.83 -13.02
C SER A 33 -16.70 -5.66 -11.50
N VAL A 34 -16.06 -4.57 -11.09
CA VAL A 34 -15.85 -4.27 -9.66
C VAL A 34 -17.20 -4.08 -8.96
N ASP A 35 -17.42 -4.80 -7.85
CA ASP A 35 -18.59 -4.65 -6.98
C ASP A 35 -18.32 -3.55 -5.95
N TRP A 36 -18.68 -2.34 -6.34
CA TRP A 36 -18.44 -1.12 -5.57
C TRP A 36 -19.20 -1.06 -4.24
N ASP A 37 -20.40 -1.61 -4.17
CA ASP A 37 -21.20 -1.61 -2.95
C ASP A 37 -20.62 -2.61 -1.93
N SER A 38 -20.13 -3.76 -2.40
CA SER A 38 -19.38 -4.69 -1.55
C SER A 38 -18.06 -4.09 -1.08
N LEU A 39 -17.35 -3.30 -1.92
CA LEU A 39 -16.12 -2.61 -1.52
C LEU A 39 -16.36 -1.64 -0.37
N ASP A 40 -17.44 -0.86 -0.43
CA ASP A 40 -17.87 0.03 0.64
C ASP A 40 -18.20 -0.74 1.93
N ARG A 41 -19.00 -1.80 1.81
CA ARG A 41 -19.38 -2.65 2.95
C ARG A 41 -18.17 -3.31 3.61
N LEU A 42 -17.21 -3.81 2.82
CA LEU A 42 -15.99 -4.40 3.36
C LEU A 42 -15.14 -3.38 4.09
N THR A 43 -15.00 -2.17 3.52
CA THR A 43 -14.26 -1.08 4.15
C THR A 43 -14.86 -0.74 5.51
N ASP A 44 -16.18 -0.57 5.58
CA ASP A 44 -16.90 -0.34 6.85
C ASP A 44 -16.73 -1.50 7.82
N PHE A 45 -16.88 -2.73 7.34
CA PHE A 45 -16.74 -3.93 8.16
C PHE A 45 -15.36 -4.00 8.83
N TYR A 46 -14.27 -3.71 8.12
CA TYR A 46 -12.93 -3.75 8.69
C TYR A 46 -12.76 -2.74 9.83
N GLN A 47 -13.11 -1.48 9.58
CA GLN A 47 -12.97 -0.42 10.59
C GLN A 47 -13.94 -0.60 11.77
N ASP A 48 -15.16 -1.11 11.54
CA ASP A 48 -16.13 -1.41 12.60
C ASP A 48 -15.74 -2.64 13.43
N SER A 49 -14.97 -3.55 12.85
CA SER A 49 -14.37 -4.70 13.55
C SER A 49 -13.13 -4.35 14.37
N GLY A 50 -12.74 -3.07 14.41
CA GLY A 50 -11.59 -2.59 15.19
C GLY A 50 -10.25 -2.68 14.46
N ALA A 51 -10.24 -2.79 13.13
CA ALA A 51 -9.01 -2.61 12.37
C ALA A 51 -8.42 -1.22 12.66
N THR A 52 -7.10 -1.16 12.83
CA THR A 52 -6.37 0.10 13.10
C THR A 52 -5.78 0.70 11.83
N GLY A 53 -6.03 0.08 10.69
CA GLY A 53 -5.69 0.53 9.34
C GLY A 53 -6.15 -0.51 8.32
N ILE A 54 -6.02 -0.21 7.03
CA ILE A 54 -6.44 -1.09 5.93
C ILE A 54 -5.35 -1.07 4.87
N THR A 55 -4.98 -2.24 4.35
CA THR A 55 -4.13 -2.35 3.15
C THR A 55 -5.01 -2.73 1.97
N ILE A 56 -4.92 -2.00 0.87
CA ILE A 56 -5.69 -2.28 -0.36
C ILE A 56 -4.76 -2.59 -1.55
N LEU A 57 -5.35 -3.12 -2.62
CA LEU A 57 -4.63 -3.54 -3.83
C LEU A 57 -3.57 -4.61 -3.49
N GLY A 58 -2.43 -4.58 -4.20
CA GLY A 58 -1.42 -5.62 -4.14
C GLY A 58 -1.95 -6.97 -4.64
N ILE A 59 -1.23 -8.05 -4.29
CA ILE A 59 -1.51 -9.39 -4.79
C ILE A 59 -2.88 -9.90 -4.31
N MET A 60 -3.19 -9.70 -3.02
CA MET A 60 -4.45 -10.17 -2.41
C MET A 60 -5.66 -9.33 -2.83
N GLY A 61 -5.47 -8.05 -3.12
CA GLY A 61 -6.49 -7.21 -3.76
C GLY A 61 -6.57 -7.38 -5.28
N GLU A 62 -5.85 -8.37 -5.84
CA GLU A 62 -5.86 -8.72 -7.26
C GLU A 62 -5.49 -7.58 -8.21
N ALA A 63 -4.63 -6.65 -7.78
CA ALA A 63 -4.32 -5.43 -8.52
C ALA A 63 -3.77 -5.68 -9.93
N GLN A 64 -3.05 -6.78 -10.15
CA GLN A 64 -2.56 -7.17 -11.48
C GLN A 64 -3.66 -7.52 -12.51
N LYS A 65 -4.91 -7.69 -12.05
CA LYS A 65 -6.06 -7.98 -12.91
C LYS A 65 -6.90 -6.74 -13.21
N LEU A 66 -6.61 -5.63 -12.55
CA LEU A 66 -7.32 -4.37 -12.70
C LEU A 66 -6.69 -3.52 -13.80
N THR A 67 -7.52 -2.73 -14.45
CA THR A 67 -7.05 -1.58 -15.22
C THR A 67 -6.43 -0.53 -14.28
N PRO A 68 -5.56 0.36 -14.81
CA PRO A 68 -5.06 1.50 -14.04
C PRO A 68 -6.19 2.37 -13.49
N GLU A 69 -7.25 2.59 -14.27
CA GLU A 69 -8.42 3.38 -13.89
C GLU A 69 -9.20 2.73 -12.74
N GLU A 70 -9.45 1.42 -12.78
CA GLU A 70 -10.09 0.71 -11.67
C GLU A 70 -9.26 0.77 -10.40
N SER A 71 -7.93 0.60 -10.50
CA SER A 71 -7.03 0.68 -9.35
C SER A 71 -7.10 2.06 -8.67
N ARG A 72 -7.14 3.13 -9.47
CA ARG A 72 -7.29 4.50 -8.98
C ARG A 72 -8.66 4.75 -8.34
N GLU A 73 -9.72 4.27 -8.97
CA GLU A 73 -11.09 4.39 -8.44
C GLU A 73 -11.26 3.65 -7.11
N ILE A 74 -10.73 2.43 -7.01
CA ILE A 74 -10.72 1.66 -5.76
C ILE A 74 -9.93 2.41 -4.68
N ALA A 75 -8.72 2.89 -5.02
CA ALA A 75 -7.89 3.64 -4.06
C ALA A 75 -8.63 4.87 -3.53
N ARG A 76 -9.15 5.71 -4.42
CA ARG A 76 -9.92 6.90 -4.02
C ARG A 76 -11.14 6.56 -3.19
N ARG A 77 -11.93 5.57 -3.58
CA ARG A 77 -13.15 5.22 -2.86
C ARG A 77 -12.84 4.72 -1.44
N VAL A 78 -11.85 3.85 -1.29
CA VAL A 78 -11.48 3.33 0.04
C VAL A 78 -10.81 4.41 0.90
N ILE A 79 -9.87 5.19 0.35
CA ILE A 79 -9.17 6.24 1.11
C ILE A 79 -10.17 7.29 1.62
N THR A 80 -11.09 7.75 0.76
CA THR A 80 -12.07 8.79 1.13
C THR A 80 -13.14 8.30 2.10
N ARG A 81 -13.46 6.99 2.09
CA ARG A 81 -14.43 6.38 3.00
C ARG A 81 -13.83 6.00 4.36
N SER A 82 -12.56 5.60 4.37
CA SER A 82 -11.92 5.04 5.56
C SER A 82 -11.76 6.08 6.68
N ARG A 83 -12.00 5.64 7.92
CA ARG A 83 -11.72 6.42 9.14
C ARG A 83 -10.38 6.06 9.78
N VAL A 84 -9.68 5.08 9.22
CA VAL A 84 -8.40 4.55 9.69
C VAL A 84 -7.34 4.68 8.58
N PRO A 85 -6.04 4.69 8.92
CA PRO A 85 -4.96 4.80 7.92
C PRO A 85 -5.10 3.76 6.80
N VAL A 86 -4.94 4.19 5.55
CA VAL A 86 -4.95 3.31 4.37
C VAL A 86 -3.54 3.20 3.78
N VAL A 87 -3.07 1.97 3.56
CA VAL A 87 -1.83 1.66 2.85
C VAL A 87 -2.16 1.10 1.48
N VAL A 88 -1.61 1.68 0.41
CA VAL A 88 -1.92 1.26 -0.97
C VAL A 88 -0.78 0.45 -1.57
N GLY A 89 -1.06 -0.77 -2.05
CA GLY A 89 -0.09 -1.53 -2.84
C GLY A 89 0.14 -0.90 -4.21
N VAL A 90 1.34 -0.38 -4.47
CA VAL A 90 1.67 0.35 -5.72
C VAL A 90 2.67 -0.37 -6.63
N SER A 91 3.10 -1.57 -6.22
CA SER A 91 4.10 -2.37 -6.96
C SER A 91 3.69 -2.56 -8.42
N ASN A 92 4.56 -2.12 -9.35
CA ASN A 92 4.30 -2.17 -10.78
C ASN A 92 5.62 -2.36 -11.55
N PRO A 93 5.65 -3.09 -12.68
CA PRO A 93 6.82 -3.16 -13.56
C PRO A 93 7.28 -1.79 -14.12
N SER A 94 6.38 -0.82 -14.20
CA SER A 94 6.66 0.55 -14.62
C SER A 94 6.77 1.47 -13.40
N PHE A 95 7.96 2.02 -13.16
CA PHE A 95 8.17 3.04 -12.12
C PHE A 95 7.32 4.29 -12.34
N ALA A 96 7.05 4.67 -13.60
CA ALA A 96 6.15 5.79 -13.90
C ALA A 96 4.71 5.50 -13.46
N ALA A 97 4.22 4.28 -13.67
CA ALA A 97 2.89 3.88 -13.21
C ALA A 97 2.82 3.76 -11.69
N MET A 98 3.88 3.20 -11.07
CA MET A 98 4.04 3.13 -9.61
C MET A 98 3.98 4.52 -8.99
N GLY A 99 4.79 5.46 -9.50
CA GLY A 99 4.84 6.84 -9.02
C GLY A 99 3.52 7.58 -9.21
N ALA A 100 2.84 7.39 -10.35
CA ALA A 100 1.54 8.01 -10.60
C ALA A 100 0.47 7.54 -9.60
N LEU A 101 0.38 6.22 -9.35
CA LEU A 101 -0.58 5.68 -8.38
C LEU A 101 -0.22 6.07 -6.95
N ALA A 102 1.07 6.05 -6.59
CA ALA A 102 1.54 6.48 -5.27
C ALA A 102 1.21 7.95 -5.03
N LYS A 103 1.53 8.83 -5.97
CA LYS A 103 1.21 10.26 -5.87
C LYS A 103 -0.28 10.48 -5.68
N GLU A 104 -1.12 9.86 -6.51
CA GLU A 104 -2.58 10.02 -6.42
C GLU A 104 -3.11 9.50 -5.07
N ALA A 105 -2.64 8.35 -4.59
CA ALA A 105 -3.00 7.82 -3.28
C ALA A 105 -2.61 8.78 -2.14
N MET A 106 -1.39 9.33 -2.16
CA MET A 106 -0.94 10.28 -1.14
C MET A 106 -1.70 11.60 -1.22
N ASP A 107 -1.98 12.13 -2.42
CA ASP A 107 -2.79 13.35 -2.62
C ASP A 107 -4.22 13.17 -2.08
N LEU A 108 -4.75 11.94 -2.10
CA LEU A 108 -6.07 11.58 -1.54
C LEU A 108 -6.05 11.37 -0.02
N GLY A 109 -4.88 11.32 0.62
CA GLY A 109 -4.73 11.12 2.06
C GLY A 109 -4.44 9.68 2.49
N ALA A 110 -3.92 8.82 1.61
CA ALA A 110 -3.34 7.56 2.04
C ALA A 110 -2.24 7.80 3.09
N ALA A 111 -2.12 6.90 4.05
CA ALA A 111 -1.10 7.01 5.10
C ALA A 111 0.29 6.61 4.58
N GLY A 112 0.33 5.74 3.58
CA GLY A 112 1.55 5.30 2.91
C GLY A 112 1.27 4.31 1.79
N VAL A 113 2.32 3.77 1.21
CA VAL A 113 2.25 2.78 0.13
C VAL A 113 2.97 1.49 0.49
N MET A 114 2.73 0.40 -0.24
CA MET A 114 3.45 -0.86 -0.10
C MET A 114 4.15 -1.22 -1.40
N VAL A 115 5.44 -1.53 -1.30
CA VAL A 115 6.33 -1.83 -2.44
C VAL A 115 6.97 -3.20 -2.26
N ALA A 116 6.93 -4.00 -3.32
CA ALA A 116 7.47 -5.33 -3.41
C ALA A 116 8.61 -5.40 -4.43
N GLY A 117 9.52 -6.34 -4.21
CA GLY A 117 10.42 -6.81 -5.26
C GLY A 117 9.68 -7.71 -6.26
N HIS A 118 10.36 -8.11 -7.33
CA HIS A 118 9.80 -9.04 -8.31
C HIS A 118 10.72 -10.25 -8.52
N ALA A 119 10.16 -11.32 -9.09
CA ALA A 119 10.84 -12.59 -9.31
C ALA A 119 12.02 -12.54 -10.28
N GLY A 120 12.45 -11.38 -10.78
CA GLY A 120 13.64 -11.20 -11.61
C GLY A 120 14.88 -10.75 -10.83
N LEU A 121 14.72 -10.32 -9.58
CA LEU A 121 15.82 -9.84 -8.74
C LEU A 121 16.58 -11.03 -8.17
N ARG A 122 17.90 -11.09 -8.40
CA ARG A 122 18.77 -12.23 -8.02
C ARG A 122 19.98 -11.83 -7.20
N SER A 123 20.53 -10.63 -7.42
CA SER A 123 21.66 -10.12 -6.66
C SER A 123 21.25 -8.98 -5.71
N ASP A 124 22.04 -8.81 -4.66
CA ASP A 124 21.93 -7.70 -3.72
C ASP A 124 21.97 -6.33 -4.41
N GLU A 125 22.75 -6.20 -5.48
CA GLU A 125 22.84 -4.98 -6.28
C GLU A 125 21.56 -4.71 -7.07
N GLN A 126 20.98 -5.75 -7.70
CA GLN A 126 19.70 -5.63 -8.39
C GLN A 126 18.57 -5.27 -7.43
N ILE A 127 18.54 -5.89 -6.26
CA ILE A 127 17.57 -5.59 -5.21
C ILE A 127 17.71 -4.12 -4.77
N ALA A 128 18.93 -3.69 -4.43
CA ALA A 128 19.18 -2.32 -3.99
C ALA A 128 18.87 -1.28 -5.09
N ALA A 129 19.18 -1.58 -6.35
CA ALA A 129 18.85 -0.70 -7.48
C ALA A 129 17.34 -0.59 -7.69
N HIS A 130 16.61 -1.71 -7.65
CA HIS A 130 15.16 -1.74 -7.80
C HIS A 130 14.46 -0.87 -6.74
N PHE A 131 14.78 -1.10 -5.46
CA PHE A 131 14.12 -0.35 -4.38
C PHE A 131 14.51 1.12 -4.34
N ARG A 132 15.75 1.48 -4.69
CA ARG A 132 16.14 2.88 -4.86
C ARG A 132 15.30 3.59 -5.93
N ASN A 133 15.18 2.98 -7.10
CA ASN A 133 14.38 3.53 -8.20
C ASN A 133 12.88 3.57 -7.83
N ALA A 134 12.40 2.59 -7.07
CA ALA A 134 11.03 2.58 -6.56
C ALA A 134 10.79 3.76 -5.59
N VAL A 135 11.69 3.98 -4.63
CA VAL A 135 11.61 5.09 -3.66
C VAL A 135 11.68 6.45 -4.36
N GLU A 136 12.58 6.60 -5.33
CA GLU A 136 12.65 7.81 -6.16
C GLU A 136 11.32 8.05 -6.90
N ALA A 137 10.72 7.00 -7.48
CA ALA A 137 9.48 7.10 -8.24
C ALA A 137 8.25 7.43 -7.40
N ILE A 138 8.11 6.84 -6.20
CA ILE A 138 6.98 7.13 -5.30
C ILE A 138 7.15 8.47 -4.56
N GLY A 139 8.35 9.04 -4.58
CA GLY A 139 8.72 10.26 -3.86
C GLY A 139 9.41 9.97 -2.52
N PRO A 140 10.55 10.62 -2.21
CA PRO A 140 11.39 10.30 -1.06
C PRO A 140 10.70 10.53 0.30
N GLU A 141 9.69 11.41 0.35
CA GLU A 141 8.92 11.70 1.56
C GLU A 141 7.73 10.75 1.75
N THR A 142 7.42 9.89 0.77
CA THR A 142 6.28 8.98 0.82
C THR A 142 6.55 7.84 1.81
N PRO A 143 5.75 7.70 2.89
CA PRO A 143 5.90 6.58 3.80
C PRO A 143 5.59 5.27 3.06
N TRP A 144 6.45 4.27 3.22
CA TRP A 144 6.29 3.01 2.50
C TRP A 144 6.61 1.77 3.34
N ALA A 145 5.93 0.67 3.01
CA ALA A 145 6.15 -0.65 3.57
C ALA A 145 6.91 -1.52 2.58
N LEU A 146 7.98 -2.16 3.03
CA LEU A 146 8.64 -3.22 2.28
C LEU A 146 7.83 -4.51 2.39
N GLN A 147 7.37 -5.04 1.25
CA GLN A 147 6.75 -6.37 1.20
C GLN A 147 7.80 -7.45 0.95
N ASP A 148 8.15 -8.19 2.00
CA ASP A 148 8.98 -9.40 1.93
C ASP A 148 8.08 -10.64 1.94
N TYR A 149 7.75 -11.15 0.75
CA TYR A 149 6.88 -12.32 0.59
C TYR A 149 7.43 -13.31 -0.44
N PRO A 150 8.51 -14.05 -0.09
CA PRO A 150 9.25 -14.89 -1.05
C PRO A 150 8.42 -16.01 -1.66
N LEU A 151 7.38 -16.50 -0.96
CA LEU A 151 6.52 -17.58 -1.46
C LEU A 151 5.87 -17.24 -2.81
N THR A 152 5.51 -15.97 -3.03
CA THR A 152 4.93 -15.51 -4.30
C THR A 152 5.92 -14.69 -5.12
N LEU A 153 6.75 -13.88 -4.46
CA LEU A 153 7.65 -12.95 -5.16
C LEU A 153 8.97 -13.58 -5.60
N SER A 154 9.32 -14.76 -5.08
CA SER A 154 10.59 -15.50 -5.33
C SER A 154 11.89 -14.76 -4.97
N VAL A 155 11.86 -13.44 -4.79
CA VAL A 155 12.99 -12.66 -4.24
C VAL A 155 13.12 -12.97 -2.76
N VAL A 156 14.35 -13.24 -2.31
CA VAL A 156 14.67 -13.47 -0.91
C VAL A 156 15.47 -12.27 -0.41
N LEU A 157 14.97 -11.60 0.61
CA LEU A 157 15.64 -10.46 1.22
C LEU A 157 16.35 -10.92 2.50
N SER A 158 17.68 -10.90 2.48
CA SER A 158 18.46 -11.20 3.69
C SER A 158 18.26 -10.11 4.75
N VAL A 159 18.44 -10.43 6.02
CA VAL A 159 18.37 -9.42 7.11
C VAL A 159 19.31 -8.23 6.85
N PRO A 160 20.59 -8.41 6.45
CA PRO A 160 21.45 -7.29 6.08
C PRO A 160 20.91 -6.47 4.89
N MET A 161 20.25 -7.12 3.93
CA MET A 161 19.63 -6.42 2.81
C MET A 161 18.45 -5.56 3.27
N ILE A 162 17.56 -6.10 4.11
CA ILE A 162 16.44 -5.34 4.68
C ILE A 162 16.96 -4.14 5.48
N GLN A 163 17.99 -4.34 6.32
CA GLN A 163 18.63 -3.23 7.05
C GLN A 163 19.18 -2.17 6.11
N ARG A 164 19.87 -2.57 5.03
CA ARG A 164 20.38 -1.65 4.02
C ARG A 164 19.25 -0.85 3.35
N LEU A 165 18.15 -1.50 3.00
CA LEU A 165 17.00 -0.83 2.34
C LEU A 165 16.31 0.19 3.25
N MET A 166 16.20 -0.10 4.55
CA MET A 166 15.46 0.73 5.51
C MET A 166 16.28 1.86 6.14
N THR A 167 17.61 1.80 6.07
CA THR A 167 18.50 2.79 6.74
C THR A 167 19.16 3.77 5.79
N VAL A 168 19.28 3.41 4.52
CA VAL A 168 19.81 4.34 3.52
C VAL A 168 18.67 5.23 3.07
N GLY A 169 18.70 6.50 3.49
CA GLY A 169 17.90 7.54 2.84
C GLY A 169 18.37 7.64 1.39
N TRP A 170 17.46 7.37 0.46
CA TRP A 170 17.73 7.42 -0.98
C TRP A 170 17.44 8.81 -1.52
#